data_AF-D3AKI4-F1
#
_entry.id   AF-D3AKI4-F1
#
_cell.length_a   1.000
_cell.length_b   1.000
_cell.length_c   1.000
_cell.angle_alpha   90.00
_cell.angle_beta   90.00
_cell.angle_gamma   90.00
#
_symmetry.space_group_name_H-M   'P 1'
#
loop_
_entity.id
_entity.type
_entity.pdbx_description
1 polymer ?
#
loop_
_entity_poly.entity_id
_entity_poly.type
_entity_poly.pdbx_seq_one_letter_code
_entity_poly.pdbx_strand_id
1 'polypeptide(L)'
;MLMKLTLEGIKDKQVWNRAGIGLPSYDLETLAQRTTEAPVWVHFGIGNIFRIFIGSIADRLITDGLMDRGIVCVETFDYETIDRIYKPYDNLCLSVILHNDGS
;
A
#
# COMPACT_ATOMS: atom_id res chain seq x y z
N MET A 1 -20.13 -0.92 -10.06
CA MET A 1 -19.67 0.00 -9.00
C MET A 1 -18.54 0.86 -9.56
N LEU A 2 -18.39 2.08 -9.06
CA LEU A 2 -17.25 2.93 -9.38
C LEU A 2 -15.96 2.33 -8.80
N MET A 3 -14.87 2.26 -9.58
CA MET A 3 -13.54 1.88 -9.04
C MET A 3 -13.12 2.92 -8.01
N LYS A 4 -13.07 2.52 -6.75
CA LYS A 4 -12.58 3.34 -5.63
C LYS A 4 -11.47 2.58 -4.93
N LEU A 5 -10.31 3.19 -4.77
CA LEU A 5 -9.17 2.56 -4.10
C LEU A 5 -9.41 2.53 -2.58
N THR A 6 -10.10 1.52 -2.10
CA THR A 6 -10.38 1.24 -0.69
C THR A 6 -10.37 -0.27 -0.50
N LEU A 7 -10.26 -0.75 0.74
CA LEU A 7 -10.34 -2.19 1.04
C LEU A 7 -11.63 -2.81 0.50
N GLU A 8 -12.77 -2.12 0.65
CA GLU A 8 -14.03 -2.54 0.04
C GLU A 8 -13.98 -2.51 -1.50
N GLY A 9 -13.39 -1.47 -2.08
CA GLY A 9 -13.38 -1.28 -3.54
C GLY A 9 -12.50 -2.28 -4.28
N ILE A 10 -11.48 -2.85 -3.63
CA ILE A 10 -10.63 -3.90 -4.21
C ILE A 10 -11.19 -5.32 -4.06
N LYS A 11 -12.32 -5.50 -3.35
CA LYS A 11 -13.00 -6.81 -3.26
C LYS A 11 -13.52 -7.28 -4.63
N ASP A 12 -13.98 -6.36 -5.48
CA ASP A 12 -14.34 -6.65 -6.88
C ASP A 12 -13.09 -6.68 -7.77
N LYS A 13 -12.31 -7.76 -7.63
CA LYS A 13 -11.04 -7.95 -8.35
C LYS A 13 -11.19 -7.90 -9.88
N GLN A 14 -12.38 -8.24 -10.42
CA GLN A 14 -12.59 -8.31 -11.86
C GLN A 14 -12.46 -6.94 -12.54
N VAL A 15 -12.87 -5.86 -11.87
CA VAL A 15 -12.79 -4.52 -12.45
C VAL A 15 -11.34 -4.04 -12.51
N TRP A 16 -10.54 -4.30 -11.48
CA TRP A 16 -9.11 -3.95 -11.43
C TRP A 16 -8.27 -4.78 -12.39
N ASN A 17 -8.51 -6.10 -12.45
CA ASN A 17 -7.80 -7.00 -13.36
C ASN A 17 -8.06 -6.63 -14.83
N ARG A 18 -9.29 -6.24 -15.19
CA ARG A 18 -9.62 -5.75 -16.54
C ARG A 18 -8.89 -4.45 -16.91
N ALA A 19 -8.55 -3.64 -15.91
CA ALA A 19 -7.75 -2.43 -16.09
C ALA A 19 -6.23 -2.71 -16.10
N GLY A 20 -5.80 -3.97 -15.98
CA GLY A 20 -4.38 -4.33 -15.92
C GLY A 20 -3.71 -3.98 -14.58
N ILE A 21 -4.48 -3.69 -13.54
CA ILE A 21 -3.96 -3.29 -12.22
C ILE A 21 -3.84 -4.52 -11.33
N GLY A 22 -2.60 -4.82 -10.91
CA GLY A 22 -2.32 -5.85 -9.91
C GLY A 22 -2.86 -5.43 -8.54
N LEU A 23 -3.39 -6.41 -7.80
CA LEU A 23 -3.85 -6.24 -6.42
C LEU A 23 -2.98 -7.07 -5.47
N PRO A 24 -2.85 -6.68 -4.19
CA PRO A 24 -2.17 -7.51 -3.19
C PRO A 24 -2.71 -8.94 -3.17
N SER A 25 -1.81 -9.92 -3.17
CA SER A 25 -2.16 -11.35 -3.12
C SER A 25 -2.37 -11.88 -1.71
N TYR A 26 -1.99 -11.08 -0.69
CA TYR A 26 -2.02 -11.43 0.72
C TYR A 26 -3.24 -10.82 1.45
N ASP A 27 -3.51 -11.33 2.65
CA ASP A 27 -4.59 -10.85 3.51
C ASP A 27 -4.20 -9.55 4.22
N LEU A 28 -4.77 -8.43 3.75
CA LEU A 28 -4.47 -7.08 4.23
C LEU A 28 -4.91 -6.86 5.68
N GLU A 29 -6.05 -7.42 6.09
CA GLU A 29 -6.59 -7.27 7.45
C GLU A 29 -5.70 -8.00 8.45
N THR A 30 -5.31 -9.24 8.15
CA THR A 30 -4.40 -10.06 8.95
C THR A 30 -3.02 -9.40 9.06
N LEU A 31 -2.49 -8.87 7.95
CA LEU A 31 -1.22 -8.13 7.96
C LEU A 31 -1.31 -6.90 8.86
N ALA A 32 -2.37 -6.09 8.72
CA ALA A 32 -2.57 -4.89 9.52
C ALA A 32 -2.71 -5.21 11.01
N GLN A 33 -3.44 -6.27 11.35
CA GLN A 33 -3.57 -6.76 12.73
C GLN A 33 -2.21 -7.14 13.32
N ARG A 34 -1.44 -8.00 12.65
CA ARG A 34 -0.11 -8.43 13.12
C ARG A 34 0.86 -7.26 13.28
N THR A 35 0.78 -6.29 12.37
CA THR A 35 1.59 -5.06 12.41
C THR A 35 1.25 -4.21 13.62
N THR A 36 -0.04 -4.09 13.94
CA THR A 36 -0.53 -3.30 15.08
C THR A 36 -0.20 -3.96 16.41
N GLU A 37 -0.35 -5.29 16.50
CA GLU A 37 -0.08 -6.05 17.74
C GLU A 37 1.41 -6.12 18.08
N ALA A 38 2.28 -6.25 17.07
CA ALA A 38 3.72 -6.42 17.27
C ALA A 38 4.51 -5.75 16.14
N PRO A 39 4.62 -4.41 16.12
CA PRO A 39 5.32 -3.71 15.04
C PRO A 39 6.82 -4.04 15.02
N VAL A 40 7.37 -4.24 13.82
CA VAL A 40 8.81 -4.51 13.62
C VAL A 40 9.52 -3.32 12.98
N TRP A 41 8.85 -2.61 12.08
CA TRP A 41 9.41 -1.48 11.35
C TRP A 41 8.62 -0.20 11.58
N VAL A 42 9.35 0.90 11.76
CA VAL A 42 8.80 2.25 11.77
C VAL A 42 9.53 3.11 10.74
N HIS A 43 8.80 3.94 10.00
CA HIS A 43 9.37 4.87 9.02
C HIS A 43 8.87 6.29 9.26
N PHE A 44 9.80 7.23 9.37
CA PHE A 44 9.52 8.66 9.52
C PHE A 44 9.65 9.37 8.18
N GLY A 45 8.60 10.08 7.77
CA GLY A 45 8.53 10.78 6.49
C GLY A 45 7.92 9.90 5.40
N ILE A 46 6.62 10.09 5.15
CA ILE A 46 5.81 9.10 4.42
C ILE A 46 5.43 9.62 3.03
N GLY A 47 6.41 10.23 2.36
CA GLY A 47 6.28 10.87 1.04
C GLY A 47 6.41 9.91 -0.15
N ASN A 48 6.64 10.48 -1.33
CA ASN A 48 6.69 9.72 -2.60
C ASN A 48 7.81 8.67 -2.63
N ILE A 49 9.01 9.02 -2.16
CA ILE A 49 10.17 8.11 -2.17
C ILE A 49 9.90 6.90 -1.27
N PHE A 50 9.29 7.10 -0.10
CA PHE A 50 8.86 6.01 0.77
C PHE A 50 7.93 5.07 0.01
N ARG A 51 6.84 5.60 -0.58
CA ARG A 51 5.82 4.77 -1.26
C ARG A 51 6.37 3.94 -2.42
N ILE A 52 7.20 4.54 -3.29
CA ILE A 52 7.67 3.88 -4.52
C ILE A 52 8.89 2.97 -4.30
N PHE A 53 9.62 3.15 -3.20
CA PHE A 53 10.84 2.40 -2.94
C PHE A 53 10.70 1.47 -1.74
N ILE A 54 10.71 2.01 -0.52
CA ILE A 54 10.66 1.20 0.72
C ILE A 54 9.32 0.47 0.84
N GLY A 55 8.21 1.15 0.55
CA GLY A 55 6.87 0.58 0.53
C GLY A 55 6.75 -0.56 -0.49
N SER A 56 7.28 -0.37 -1.70
CA SER A 56 7.29 -1.43 -2.73
C SER A 56 8.18 -2.62 -2.39
N ILE A 57 9.30 -2.42 -1.70
CA ILE A 57 10.13 -3.53 -1.19
C ILE A 57 9.35 -4.33 -0.14
N ALA A 58 8.69 -3.65 0.82
CA ALA A 58 7.89 -4.32 1.85
C ALA A 58 6.72 -5.09 1.24
N ASP A 59 5.98 -4.48 0.31
CA ASP A 59 4.88 -5.11 -0.43
C ASP A 59 5.36 -6.39 -1.14
N ARG A 60 6.54 -6.34 -1.78
CA ARG A 60 7.14 -7.52 -2.40
C ARG A 60 7.54 -8.60 -1.40
N LEU A 61 8.19 -8.24 -0.30
CA LEU A 61 8.59 -9.20 0.74
C LEU A 61 7.38 -9.89 1.38
N ILE A 62 6.27 -9.16 1.57
CA ILE A 62 5.03 -9.72 2.10
C ILE A 62 4.38 -10.65 1.06
N THR A 63 4.35 -10.23 -0.20
CA THR A 63 3.87 -11.05 -1.33
C THR A 63 4.63 -12.36 -1.44
N ASP A 64 5.96 -12.32 -1.26
CA ASP A 64 6.84 -13.49 -1.32
C ASP A 64 6.84 -14.32 0.00
N GLY A 65 6.08 -13.92 1.01
CA GLY A 65 5.99 -14.61 2.32
C GLY A 65 7.23 -14.48 3.20
N LEU A 66 8.13 -13.55 2.88
CA LEU A 66 9.38 -13.27 3.61
C LEU A 66 9.18 -12.26 4.76
N MET A 67 8.03 -11.57 4.77
CA MET A 67 7.66 -10.60 5.79
C MET A 67 6.18 -10.79 6.14
N ASP A 68 5.85 -10.77 7.43
CA ASP A 68 4.50 -11.08 7.94
C ASP A 68 3.82 -9.90 8.65
N ARG A 69 4.46 -8.72 8.61
CA ARG A 69 4.04 -7.44 9.20
C ARG A 69 4.37 -6.32 8.21
N GLY A 70 3.62 -5.24 8.22
CA GLY A 70 3.88 -4.03 7.44
C GLY A 70 4.85 -3.07 8.14
N ILE A 71 4.83 -1.82 7.66
CA ILE A 71 5.61 -0.71 8.21
C ILE A 71 4.67 0.26 8.91
N VAL A 72 4.98 0.62 10.16
CA VAL A 72 4.29 1.72 10.85
C VAL A 72 4.84 3.04 10.35
N CYS A 73 3.98 3.86 9.76
CA CYS A 73 4.34 5.11 9.12
C CYS A 73 4.08 6.30 10.06
N VAL A 74 5.05 7.20 10.18
CA VAL A 74 4.96 8.42 11.00
C VAL A 74 5.23 9.64 10.13
N GLU A 75 4.33 10.61 10.19
CA GLU A 75 4.50 11.94 9.58
C GLU A 75 4.62 12.97 10.69
N THR A 76 5.63 13.83 10.59
CA THR A 76 5.98 14.81 11.64
C THR A 76 5.90 16.25 11.16
N PHE A 77 5.68 16.46 9.86
CA PHE A 77 5.71 17.79 9.24
C PHE A 77 4.42 18.09 8.48
N ASP A 78 4.04 17.23 7.54
CA ASP A 78 2.85 17.45 6.69
C ASP A 78 1.68 16.57 7.12
N TYR A 79 0.93 17.01 8.13
CA TYR A 79 -0.22 16.26 8.65
C TYR A 79 -1.33 16.05 7.61
N GLU A 80 -1.42 16.92 6.58
CA GLU A 80 -2.41 16.75 5.51
C GLU A 80 -2.14 15.49 4.68
N THR A 81 -0.88 15.04 4.59
CA THR A 81 -0.55 13.79 3.91
C THR A 81 -1.33 12.61 4.50
N ILE A 82 -1.46 12.52 5.83
CA ILE A 82 -2.24 11.44 6.45
C ILE A 82 -3.71 11.53 6.05
N ASP A 83 -4.31 12.73 6.18
CA ASP A 83 -5.75 12.91 6.00
C ASP A 83 -6.20 12.91 4.53
N ARG A 84 -5.32 13.30 3.60
CA ARG A 84 -5.65 13.45 2.17
C ARG A 84 -5.15 12.29 1.31
N ILE A 85 -4.04 11.65 1.69
CA ILE A 85 -3.38 10.62 0.87
C ILE A 85 -3.54 9.21 1.44
N TYR A 86 -3.58 9.04 2.77
CA TYR A 86 -3.60 7.70 3.37
C TYR A 86 -5.00 7.29 3.87
N LYS A 87 -5.61 8.07 4.77
CA LYS A 87 -6.91 7.74 5.37
C LYS A 87 -8.04 7.53 4.35
N PRO A 88 -8.19 8.34 3.28
CA PRO A 88 -9.31 8.19 2.34
C PRO A 88 -9.27 6.89 1.51
N TYR A 89 -8.12 6.20 1.52
CA TYR A 89 -7.83 5.04 0.69
C TYR A 89 -7.40 3.82 1.52
N ASP A 90 -7.70 3.81 2.82
CA ASP A 90 -7.38 2.69 3.73
C ASP A 90 -5.88 2.30 3.71
N ASN A 91 -4.99 3.31 3.60
CA ASN A 91 -3.54 3.15 3.41
C ASN A 91 -3.10 2.43 2.12
N LEU A 92 -4.01 2.15 1.18
CA LEU A 92 -3.67 1.66 -0.13
C LEU A 92 -3.09 2.79 -0.99
N CYS A 93 -2.16 2.44 -1.87
CA CYS A 93 -1.66 3.35 -2.90
C CYS A 93 -1.56 2.61 -4.24
N LEU A 94 -1.72 3.34 -5.34
CA LEU A 94 -1.45 2.82 -6.68
C LEU A 94 -0.03 3.22 -7.07
N SER A 95 0.82 2.23 -7.29
CA SER A 95 2.17 2.41 -7.84
C SER A 95 2.13 2.27 -9.35
N VAL A 96 2.77 3.20 -10.05
CA VAL A 96 2.91 3.18 -11.51
C VAL A 96 4.38 3.34 -11.85
N ILE A 97 4.92 2.39 -12.61
CA ILE A 97 6.28 2.44 -13.14
C ILE A 97 6.16 2.86 -14.61
N LEU A 98 6.89 3.92 -14.98
CA LEU A 98 7.03 4.32 -16.38
C LEU A 98 8.38 3.83 -16.88
N HIS A 99 8.37 2.92 -17.85
CA HIS A 99 9.59 2.45 -18.49
C HIS A 99 10.06 3.44 -19.57
N ASN A 100 11.36 3.49 -19.81
CA ASN A 100 11.95 4.39 -20.80
C ASN A 100 11.52 4.09 -22.24
N ASP A 101 11.10 2.85 -22.50
CA ASP A 101 10.57 2.37 -23.79
C ASP A 101 9.05 2.54 -23.90
N GLY A 102 8.38 3.05 -22.87
CA GLY A 102 6.93 3.25 -22.84
C GLY A 102 6.12 1.97 -22.66
N SER A 103 6.76 0.85 -22.30
CA SER A 103 6.07 -0.37 -21.85
C SER A 103 5.49 -0.25 -20.44
#